data_AF-A0A2E7QMN2-F1
#
_entry.id   AF-A0A2E7QMN2-F1
#
_cell.length_a   1.000
_cell.length_b   1.000
_cell.length_c   1.000
_cell.angle_alpha   90.00
_cell.angle_beta   90.00
_cell.angle_gamma   90.00
#
_symmetry.space_group_name_H-M   'P 1'
#
loop_
_entity.id
_entity.type
_entity.pdbx_description
1 polymer ?
#
loop_
_entity_poly.entity_id
_entity_poly.type
_entity_poly.pdbx_seq_one_letter_code
_entity_poly.pdbx_strand_id
1 'polypeptide(L)' 'AHLSLTIPQSNGQALARIRAIGQVDEEHYEGNQVHLKARIPPHLREEFAPYIQGE' A
#
# COMPACT_ATOMS: atom_id res chain seq x y z
N ALA A 1 -3.49 -1.27 13.73
CA ALA A 1 -2.20 -0.87 13.15
C ALA A 1 -2.42 -0.46 11.70
N HIS A 2 -2.05 0.76 11.35
CA HIS A 2 -1.93 1.19 9.96
C HIS A 2 -0.57 0.71 9.45
N LEU A 3 -0.49 0.29 8.20
CA LEU A 3 0.76 -0.15 7.59
C LEU A 3 1.19 0.91 6.58
N SER A 4 2.49 1.19 6.55
CA SER A 4 3.10 2.02 5.53
C SER A 4 3.51 1.13 4.36
N LEU A 5 3.11 1.50 3.15
CA LEU A 5 3.41 0.77 1.93
C LEU A 5 4.07 1.69 0.94
N THR A 6 5.07 1.17 0.23
CA THR A 6 5.72 1.89 -0.86
C THR A 6 5.52 1.08 -2.13
N ILE A 7 4.65 1.58 -3.00
CA ILE A 7 4.29 0.95 -4.26
C ILE A 7 4.79 1.83 -5.40
N PRO A 8 5.54 1.30 -6.38
CA PRO A 8 5.96 2.10 -7.53
C PRO A 8 4.73 2.58 -8.30
N GLN A 9 4.74 3.84 -8.76
CA GLN A 9 3.61 4.42 -9.50
C GLN A 9 3.28 3.61 -10.78
N SER A 10 4.29 3.00 -11.39
CA SER A 10 4.12 2.10 -12.53
C SER A 10 3.27 0.86 -12.21
N ASN A 11 3.18 0.46 -10.94
CA ASN A 11 2.34 -0.64 -10.47
C ASN A 11 0.93 -0.17 -10.08
N GLY A 12 0.21 0.40 -11.05
CA GLY A 12 -1.18 0.84 -10.89
C GLY A 12 -2.12 -0.27 -10.40
N GLN A 13 -1.84 -1.55 -10.73
CA GLN A 13 -2.64 -2.68 -10.28
C GLN A 13 -2.59 -2.87 -8.75
N ALA A 14 -1.42 -2.76 -8.13
CA ALA A 14 -1.28 -2.90 -6.68
C ALA A 14 -1.93 -1.73 -5.94
N LEU A 15 -1.80 -0.51 -6.48
CA LEU A 15 -2.49 0.69 -6.00
C LEU A 15 -4.01 0.56 -6.06
N ALA A 16 -4.56 0.09 -7.19
CA ALA A 16 -6.00 -0.13 -7.32
C ALA A 16 -6.47 -1.22 -6.36
N ARG A 17 -5.71 -2.30 -6.22
CA ARG A 17 -6.09 -3.40 -5.35
C ARG A 17 -6.12 -2.99 -3.89
N ILE A 18 -5.10 -2.25 -3.42
CA ILE A 18 -5.07 -1.80 -2.02
C ILE A 18 -6.20 -0.84 -1.67
N ARG A 19 -6.64 -0.01 -2.62
CA ARG A 19 -7.82 0.86 -2.48
C ARG A 19 -9.14 0.08 -2.52
N ALA A 20 -9.17 -1.07 -3.19
CA ALA A 20 -10.35 -1.92 -3.29
C ALA A 20 -10.55 -2.81 -2.05
N ILE A 21 -9.47 -3.31 -1.46
CA ILE A 21 -9.50 -4.29 -0.35
C ILE A 21 -9.11 -3.71 1.01
N GLY A 22 -8.36 -2.61 1.01
CA GLY A 22 -7.85 -1.95 2.20
C GLY A 22 -8.41 -0.55 2.34
N GLN A 23 -8.22 0.03 3.52
CA GLN A 23 -8.59 1.42 3.79
C GLN A 23 -7.32 2.27 3.73
N VAL A 24 -7.17 3.07 2.68
CA VAL A 24 -6.08 4.05 2.54
C VAL A 24 -6.45 5.30 3.35
N ASP A 25 -5.60 5.65 4.31
CA ASP A 25 -5.74 6.80 5.20
C ASP A 25 -4.92 7.99 4.68
N GLU A 26 -3.70 7.74 4.21
CA GLU A 26 -2.84 8.76 3.59
C GLU A 26 -2.17 8.20 2.31
N GLU A 27 -1.98 9.06 1.30
CA GLU A 27 -1.20 8.75 0.09
C GLU A 27 -0.27 9.91 -0.29
N HIS A 28 1.00 9.61 -0.55
CA HIS A 28 2.03 10.55 -0.93
C HIS A 28 2.76 10.04 -2.17
N TYR A 29 3.00 10.94 -3.12
CA TYR A 29 3.70 10.62 -4.36
C TYR A 29 5.11 11.22 -4.29
N GLU A 30 6.12 10.35 -4.26
CA GLU A 30 7.54 10.73 -4.30
C GLU A 30 8.19 10.20 -5.58
N GLY A 31 8.30 11.08 -6.57
CA GLY A 31 8.93 10.75 -7.85
C GLY A 31 8.22 9.59 -8.56
N ASN A 32 8.84 8.41 -8.55
CA ASN A 32 8.29 7.18 -9.18
C ASN A 32 7.72 6.19 -8.14
N GLN A 33 7.61 6.58 -6.88
CA GLN A 33 7.09 5.78 -5.79
C GLN A 33 5.88 6.45 -5.14
N VAL A 34 4.97 5.63 -4.65
CA VAL A 34 3.76 6.06 -3.96
C VAL A 34 3.80 5.45 -2.56
N HIS A 35 3.90 6.31 -1.57
CA HIS A 35 3.86 5.96 -0.16
C HIS A 35 2.41 6.04 0.31
N LEU A 36 1.86 4.93 0.77
CA LEU A 36 0.49 4.84 1.24
C LEU A 36 0.50 4.39 2.68
N LYS A 37 -0.27 5.06 3.53
CA LYS A 37 -0.67 4.48 4.81
C LYS A 37 -2.04 3.88 4.61
N ALA A 38 -2.09 2.55 4.74
CA ALA A 38 -3.33 1.83 4.59
C ALA A 38 -3.49 0.79 5.70
N ARG A 39 -4.74 0.56 6.09
CA ARG A 39 -5.11 -0.57 6.94
C ARG A 39 -5.43 -1.76 6.05
N ILE A 40 -4.49 -2.70 5.99
CA ILE A 40 -4.65 -3.95 5.24
C ILE A 40 -5.16 -5.05 6.18
N PRO A 41 -6.23 -5.78 5.80
CA PRO A 41 -6.70 -6.94 6.55
C PRO A 41 -5.60 -8.01 6.69
N PRO A 42 -5.51 -8.71 7.83
CA PRO A 42 -4.42 -9.65 8.09
C PRO A 42 -4.30 -10.78 7.07
N HIS A 43 -5.42 -11.23 6.50
CA HIS A 43 -5.47 -12.27 5.46
C HIS A 43 -4.99 -11.79 4.08
N LEU A 44 -4.88 -10.49 3.85
CA LEU A 44 -4.33 -9.91 2.61
C LEU A 44 -2.94 -9.32 2.81
N ARG A 45 -2.45 -9.22 4.05
CA ARG A 45 -1.12 -8.69 4.33
C ARG A 45 -0.01 -9.45 3.62
N GLU A 46 -0.13 -10.78 3.49
CA GLU A 46 0.89 -11.60 2.82
C GLU A 46 1.08 -11.22 1.35
N GLU A 47 0.02 -10.77 0.70
CA GLU A 47 0.05 -10.35 -0.70
C GLU A 47 0.73 -8.99 -0.89
N PHE A 48 0.62 -8.12 0.11
CA PHE A 48 1.26 -6.80 0.11
C PHE A 48 2.56 -6.77 0.90
N ALA A 49 2.96 -7.88 1.51
CA ALA A 49 4.24 -8.05 2.21
C ALA A 49 5.44 -7.47 1.46
N PRO A 50 5.61 -7.67 0.13
CA PRO A 50 6.74 -7.08 -0.59
C PRO A 50 6.71 -5.54 -0.69
N TYR A 51 5.56 -4.91 -0.44
CA TYR A 51 5.38 -3.46 -0.51
C TYR A 51 5.31 -2.80 0.87
N ILE A 52 5.06 -3.57 1.94
CA ILE A 52 5.00 -3.05 3.31
C ILE A 52 6.41 -2.61 3.70
N GLN A 53 6.59 -1.31 3.95
CA GLN A 53 7.75 -0.83 4.69
C GLN A 53 7.40 -0.98 6.17
N GLY A 54 8.20 -1.76 6.89
CA GLY A 54 7.97 -2.13 8.29
C GLY A 54 7.62 -0.92 9.18
N GLU A 55 6.88 -1.24 10.26
CA GLU A 55 6.38 -0.30 11.28
C GLU A 55 7.46 0.59 11.89
#